data_AF-A0A2P9FGW8-F1
#
_entry.id   AF-A0A2P9FGW8-F1
#
_cell.length_a   1.000
_cell.length_b   1.000
_cell.length_c   1.000
_cell.angle_alpha   90.00
_cell.angle_beta   90.00
_cell.angle_gamma   90.00
#
_symmetry.space_group_name_H-M   'P 1'
#
loop_
_entity.id
_entity.type
_entity.pdbx_description
1 polymer ?
#
loop_
_entity_poly.entity_id
_entity_poly.type
_entity_poly.pdbx_seq_one_letter_code
_entity_poly.pdbx_strand_id
1 'polypeptide(L)'
;MTQLSHIELLRSISEATGKERAERLKELSELTQRLIDSTGRGLSLSEADLSNLRLDEVDLRRATLNRAVLHGTQLQRATLDEITMVCPGMERTNLSGASLRSAYVHALAAQTCNFDGADLSELRDATGTLFHGCSMRGVHLDGSHLAGSSFYQCDLSDASLSQANLQGSLINECLLDDAELLGCCCDQLTVTKTSLRGTSFQRASGRGLVLQRLTASDALNLTDAGLPELRLSDISGRDWRAAGLKAPHADLTDVTAPGADLTGAELSGARLLRCSLPDAALTGALLNNGKIVGGDLRRADLRGAHGENLSIVEADLTEANLTSFTGRCLTVRDGNLARVVLRFANLYRAMITGDPPRGMSLRGAVLEGATLVQAYLAADLRDADLSGANCAYSRFSQSDLSGARLDGTNMYQSTWVKVTLHGARVKGVRAPVFADRCPGLRSALSQAEGPDAAEFRTFLDSFDAALAAGRKGST
;
A
#
# COMPACT_ATOMS: atom_id res chain seq x y z
N MET A 1 -25.14 50.93 -6.16
CA MET A 1 -25.06 50.81 -4.69
C MET A 1 -23.59 50.82 -4.29
N THR A 2 -23.24 51.49 -3.19
CA THR A 2 -21.86 51.52 -2.67
C THR A 2 -21.61 50.28 -1.79
N GLN A 3 -20.36 49.90 -1.57
CA GLN A 3 -20.02 48.78 -0.68
C GLN A 3 -20.64 48.92 0.73
N LEU A 4 -20.70 50.14 1.28
CA LEU A 4 -21.37 50.44 2.54
C LEU A 4 -22.85 50.01 2.54
N SER A 5 -23.58 50.26 1.44
CA SER A 5 -24.98 49.86 1.34
C SER A 5 -25.19 48.34 1.32
N HIS A 6 -24.21 47.56 0.84
CA HIS A 6 -24.29 46.09 0.90
C HIS A 6 -24.13 45.58 2.34
N ILE A 7 -23.20 46.15 3.11
CA ILE A 7 -22.93 45.75 4.49
C ILE A 7 -24.13 46.10 5.40
N GLU A 8 -24.72 47.28 5.22
CA GLU A 8 -25.91 47.71 5.95
C GLU A 8 -27.10 46.77 5.71
N LEU A 9 -27.30 46.32 4.46
CA LEU A 9 -28.33 45.33 4.13
C LEU A 9 -28.10 44.01 4.88
N LEU A 10 -26.86 43.49 4.90
CA LEU A 10 -26.53 42.26 5.63
C LEU A 10 -26.73 42.40 7.15
N ARG A 11 -26.36 43.54 7.73
CA ARG A 11 -26.63 43.84 9.16
C ARG A 11 -28.12 43.86 9.45
N SER A 12 -28.90 44.49 8.57
CA SER A 12 -30.36 44.50 8.69
C SER A 12 -30.94 43.07 8.63
N ILE A 13 -30.42 42.19 7.77
CA ILE A 13 -30.86 40.79 7.71
C ILE A 13 -30.55 40.06 9.02
N SER A 14 -29.35 40.27 9.57
CA SER A 14 -28.90 39.68 10.84
C SER A 14 -29.83 40.02 12.01
N GLU A 15 -30.31 41.27 12.07
CA GLU A 15 -31.21 41.75 13.13
C GLU A 15 -32.68 41.35 12.91
N ALA A 16 -33.10 41.16 11.66
CA ALA A 16 -34.50 40.85 11.33
C ALA A 16 -34.93 39.43 11.76
N THR A 17 -36.22 39.28 12.10
CA THR A 17 -36.81 37.98 12.47
C THR A 17 -38.11 37.71 11.71
N GLY A 18 -38.51 36.43 11.64
CA GLY A 18 -39.77 36.01 11.03
C GLY A 18 -39.95 36.49 9.58
N LYS A 19 -41.11 37.09 9.30
CA LYS A 19 -41.49 37.52 7.94
C LYS A 19 -40.57 38.62 7.38
N GLU A 20 -40.14 39.56 8.21
CA GLU A 20 -39.25 40.64 7.80
C GLU A 20 -37.91 40.10 7.29
N ARG A 21 -37.36 39.09 7.97
CA ARG A 21 -36.13 38.42 7.53
C ARG A 21 -36.31 37.77 6.16
N ALA A 22 -37.42 37.06 5.95
CA ALA A 22 -37.72 36.41 4.68
C ALA A 22 -37.84 37.42 3.52
N GLU A 23 -38.47 38.58 3.76
CA GLU A 23 -38.57 39.67 2.78
C GLU A 23 -37.18 40.25 2.45
N ARG A 24 -36.32 40.48 3.46
CA ARG A 24 -34.94 40.98 3.25
C ARG A 24 -34.02 39.97 2.55
N LEU A 25 -34.15 38.67 2.84
CA LEU A 25 -33.42 37.61 2.13
C LEU A 25 -33.81 37.57 0.63
N LYS A 26 -35.10 37.76 0.34
CA LYS A 26 -35.58 37.86 -1.04
C LYS A 26 -35.03 39.10 -1.74
N GLU A 27 -35.05 40.26 -1.08
CA GLU A 27 -34.46 41.50 -1.60
C GLU A 27 -32.97 41.34 -1.90
N LEU A 28 -32.21 40.72 -0.99
CA LEU A 28 -30.79 40.41 -1.20
C LEU A 28 -30.59 39.53 -2.43
N SER A 29 -31.39 38.47 -2.58
CA SER A 29 -31.30 37.54 -3.72
C SER A 29 -31.59 38.26 -5.06
N GLU A 30 -32.61 39.13 -5.11
CA GLU A 30 -32.93 39.94 -6.28
C GLU A 30 -31.82 40.97 -6.59
N LEU A 31 -31.17 41.52 -5.57
CA LEU A 31 -30.00 42.39 -5.74
C LEU A 31 -28.80 41.60 -6.30
N THR A 32 -28.48 40.43 -5.71
CA THR A 32 -27.41 39.54 -6.15
C THR A 32 -27.59 39.17 -7.63
N GLN A 33 -28.80 38.77 -8.02
CA GLN A 33 -29.09 38.43 -9.43
C GLN A 33 -28.90 39.63 -10.36
N ARG A 34 -29.43 40.81 -10.02
CA ARG A 34 -29.25 42.03 -10.84
C ARG A 34 -27.77 42.42 -11.01
N LEU A 35 -26.96 42.27 -9.96
CA LEU A 35 -25.52 42.53 -10.03
C LEU A 35 -24.83 41.52 -10.95
N ILE A 36 -25.19 40.24 -10.85
CA ILE A 36 -24.65 39.19 -11.71
C ILE A 36 -25.02 39.45 -13.17
N ASP A 37 -26.27 39.78 -13.48
CA ASP A 37 -26.74 40.03 -14.85
C ASP A 37 -26.06 41.24 -15.48
N SER A 38 -25.77 42.29 -14.69
CA SER A 38 -25.18 43.54 -15.18
C SER A 38 -23.66 43.56 -15.21
N THR A 39 -22.99 42.84 -14.28
CA THR A 39 -21.53 42.93 -14.09
C THR A 39 -20.81 41.59 -14.17
N GLY A 40 -21.53 40.48 -14.11
CA GLY A 40 -20.95 39.15 -13.90
C GLY A 40 -20.35 38.96 -12.50
N ARG A 41 -20.70 39.80 -11.52
CA ARG A 41 -20.24 39.66 -10.13
C ARG A 41 -21.41 39.88 -9.17
N GLY A 42 -21.34 39.23 -8.01
CA GLY A 42 -22.27 39.45 -6.90
C GLY A 42 -21.86 40.66 -6.07
N LEU A 43 -22.20 40.63 -4.78
CA LEU A 43 -21.90 41.72 -3.86
C LEU A 43 -20.38 41.93 -3.71
N SER A 44 -19.95 43.19 -3.68
CA SER A 44 -18.59 43.57 -3.26
C SER A 44 -18.55 43.78 -1.75
N LEU A 45 -17.81 42.91 -1.05
CA LEU A 45 -17.69 42.85 0.42
C LEU A 45 -16.21 42.73 0.86
N SER A 46 -15.26 43.17 0.03
CA SER A 46 -13.84 43.15 0.36
C SER A 46 -13.56 43.97 1.63
N GLU A 47 -12.79 43.44 2.58
CA GLU A 47 -12.48 44.11 3.86
C GLU A 47 -13.72 44.42 4.72
N ALA A 48 -14.88 43.82 4.41
CA ALA A 48 -16.07 43.97 5.23
C ALA A 48 -15.91 43.23 6.56
N ASP A 49 -16.33 43.88 7.65
CA ASP A 49 -16.50 43.22 8.94
C ASP A 49 -17.93 42.67 9.06
N LEU A 50 -18.04 41.35 8.98
CA LEU A 50 -19.27 40.59 9.08
C LEU A 50 -19.31 39.75 10.38
N SER A 51 -18.42 40.05 11.33
CA SER A 51 -18.26 39.27 12.54
C SER A 51 -19.56 39.13 13.33
N ASN A 52 -19.84 37.92 13.80
CA ASN A 52 -21.01 37.56 14.61
C ASN A 52 -22.37 37.82 13.95
N LEU A 53 -22.41 38.10 12.65
CA LEU A 53 -23.68 38.30 11.95
C LEU A 53 -24.40 36.97 11.72
N ARG A 54 -25.73 37.03 11.76
CA ARG A 54 -26.63 35.92 11.46
C ARG A 54 -27.08 35.95 10.00
N LEU A 55 -26.28 35.31 9.17
CA LEU A 55 -26.39 35.27 7.71
C LEU A 55 -26.72 33.85 7.21
N ASP A 56 -27.47 33.06 7.98
CA ASP A 56 -28.03 31.80 7.48
C ASP A 56 -28.91 32.06 6.24
N GLU A 57 -28.80 31.17 5.25
CA GLU A 57 -29.60 31.16 4.02
C GLU A 57 -29.45 32.38 3.09
N VAL A 58 -28.43 33.22 3.28
CA VAL A 58 -28.17 34.36 2.39
C VAL A 58 -27.68 33.92 1.00
N ASP A 59 -28.07 34.66 -0.04
CA ASP A 59 -27.52 34.52 -1.39
C ASP A 59 -26.37 35.50 -1.62
N LEU A 60 -25.14 34.98 -1.54
CA LEU A 60 -23.88 35.68 -1.74
C LEU A 60 -23.10 35.07 -2.92
N ARG A 61 -23.79 34.45 -3.88
CA ARG A 61 -23.15 33.89 -5.07
C ARG A 61 -22.35 34.94 -5.82
N ARG A 62 -21.18 34.56 -6.31
CA ARG A 62 -20.23 35.41 -7.05
C ARG A 62 -19.81 36.69 -6.29
N ALA A 63 -20.04 36.76 -4.98
CA ALA A 63 -19.59 37.88 -4.16
C ALA A 63 -18.05 37.87 -4.02
N THR A 64 -17.48 39.01 -3.66
CA THR A 64 -16.05 39.15 -3.35
C THR A 64 -15.87 39.50 -1.89
N LEU A 65 -15.22 38.63 -1.12
CA LEU A 65 -14.97 38.76 0.32
C LEU A 65 -13.46 38.78 0.62
N ASN A 66 -12.67 39.38 -0.27
CA ASN A 66 -11.23 39.47 -0.09
C ASN A 66 -10.92 40.21 1.21
N ARG A 67 -10.14 39.60 2.11
CA ARG A 67 -9.81 40.16 3.43
C ARG A 67 -11.01 40.52 4.31
N ALA A 68 -12.19 39.95 4.03
CA ALA A 68 -13.33 40.13 4.90
C ALA A 68 -13.13 39.40 6.23
N VAL A 69 -13.77 39.89 7.29
CA VAL A 69 -13.72 39.31 8.63
C VAL A 69 -15.04 38.61 8.90
N LEU A 70 -14.99 37.29 9.08
CA LEU A 70 -16.14 36.39 9.23
C LEU A 70 -16.16 35.70 10.60
N HIS A 71 -15.41 36.18 11.58
CA HIS A 71 -15.32 35.55 12.91
C HIS A 71 -16.70 35.40 13.57
N GLY A 72 -17.05 34.18 14.01
CA GLY A 72 -18.34 33.88 14.64
C GLY A 72 -19.58 33.98 13.75
N THR A 73 -19.40 34.28 12.45
CA THR A 73 -20.52 34.48 11.51
C THR A 73 -21.28 33.18 11.29
N GLN A 74 -22.60 33.27 11.28
CA GLN A 74 -23.51 32.16 11.02
C GLN A 74 -23.90 32.21 9.54
N LEU A 75 -23.44 31.26 8.73
CA LEU A 75 -23.65 31.13 7.27
C LEU A 75 -24.25 29.76 6.92
N GLN A 76 -24.98 29.14 7.85
CA GLN A 76 -25.63 27.85 7.62
C GLN A 76 -26.53 27.92 6.40
N ARG A 77 -26.41 26.93 5.50
CA ARG A 77 -27.20 26.86 4.26
C ARG A 77 -27.12 28.11 3.38
N ALA A 78 -26.11 28.97 3.55
CA ALA A 78 -25.89 30.11 2.68
C ALA A 78 -25.44 29.65 1.29
N THR A 79 -25.81 30.41 0.26
CA THR A 79 -25.41 30.15 -1.12
C THR A 79 -24.24 31.07 -1.47
N LEU A 80 -23.04 30.50 -1.54
CA LEU A 80 -21.75 31.15 -1.78
C LEU A 80 -21.09 30.60 -3.06
N ASP A 81 -21.88 30.07 -4.00
CA ASP A 81 -21.33 29.51 -5.25
C ASP A 81 -20.54 30.57 -6.02
N GLU A 82 -19.40 30.15 -6.56
CA GLU A 82 -18.47 31.00 -7.31
C GLU A 82 -17.98 32.24 -6.55
N ILE A 83 -18.09 32.24 -5.22
CA ILE A 83 -17.56 33.31 -4.37
C ILE A 83 -16.04 33.42 -4.52
N THR A 84 -15.52 34.64 -4.39
CA THR A 84 -14.09 34.90 -4.31
C THR A 84 -13.72 35.29 -2.88
N MET A 85 -12.89 34.47 -2.24
CA MET A 85 -12.39 34.67 -0.88
C MET A 85 -10.87 34.55 -0.88
N VAL A 86 -10.18 35.68 -0.89
CA VAL A 86 -8.71 35.73 -0.73
C VAL A 86 -8.37 36.25 0.65
N CYS A 87 -7.69 35.41 1.44
CA CYS A 87 -7.30 35.71 2.82
C CYS A 87 -8.46 36.21 3.73
N PRO A 88 -9.64 35.56 3.76
CA PRO A 88 -10.67 35.91 4.73
C PRO A 88 -10.21 35.52 6.15
N GLY A 89 -10.60 36.31 7.14
CA GLY A 89 -10.47 35.93 8.55
C GLY A 89 -11.64 35.08 8.98
N MET A 90 -11.42 33.78 9.24
CA MET A 90 -12.49 32.84 9.62
C MET A 90 -12.11 32.08 10.89
N GLU A 91 -12.76 32.44 11.99
CA GLU A 91 -12.63 31.75 13.27
C GLU A 91 -14.03 31.50 13.82
N ARG A 92 -14.35 30.25 14.19
CA ARG A 92 -15.68 29.86 14.69
C ARG A 92 -16.83 30.24 13.75
N THR A 93 -16.57 30.33 12.44
CA THR A 93 -17.58 30.57 11.42
C THR A 93 -18.36 29.28 11.16
N ASN A 94 -19.69 29.37 11.04
CA ASN A 94 -20.54 28.21 10.77
C ASN A 94 -21.03 28.22 9.32
N LEU A 95 -20.51 27.31 8.51
CA LEU A 95 -20.84 27.07 7.10
C LEU A 95 -21.54 25.72 6.89
N SER A 96 -22.10 25.12 7.95
CA SER A 96 -22.79 23.82 7.83
C SER A 96 -23.91 23.87 6.76
N GLY A 97 -23.86 22.91 5.84
CA GLY A 97 -24.77 22.83 4.70
C GLY A 97 -24.72 24.00 3.71
N ALA A 98 -23.74 24.90 3.80
CA ALA A 98 -23.56 25.98 2.85
C ALA A 98 -23.06 25.46 1.49
N SER A 99 -23.39 26.15 0.41
CA SER A 99 -22.91 25.83 -0.94
C SER A 99 -21.79 26.80 -1.32
N LEU A 100 -20.61 26.29 -1.63
CA LEU A 100 -19.41 27.00 -2.08
C LEU A 100 -18.90 26.41 -3.40
N ARG A 101 -19.81 25.94 -4.26
CA ARG A 101 -19.43 25.26 -5.51
C ARG A 101 -18.62 26.19 -6.39
N SER A 102 -17.56 25.69 -7.03
CA SER A 102 -16.75 26.51 -7.94
C SER A 102 -16.16 27.79 -7.31
N ALA A 103 -16.07 27.85 -5.97
CA ALA A 103 -15.50 29.01 -5.29
C ALA A 103 -13.98 29.12 -5.50
N TYR A 104 -13.48 30.34 -5.37
CA TYR A 104 -12.05 30.67 -5.34
C TYR A 104 -11.67 31.03 -3.89
N VAL A 105 -11.01 30.12 -3.18
CA VAL A 105 -10.75 30.20 -1.73
C VAL A 105 -9.24 30.22 -1.41
N HIS A 106 -8.49 31.09 -2.08
CA HIS A 106 -7.04 31.16 -1.96
C HIS A 106 -6.55 31.69 -0.61
N ALA A 107 -5.54 31.03 -0.04
CA ALA A 107 -4.89 31.42 1.22
C ALA A 107 -5.90 31.67 2.36
N LEU A 108 -6.94 30.83 2.42
CA LEU A 108 -7.96 30.88 3.45
C LEU A 108 -7.43 30.25 4.74
N ALA A 109 -7.63 30.93 5.88
CA ALA A 109 -7.26 30.41 7.19
C ALA A 109 -8.54 30.19 8.02
N ALA A 110 -9.09 28.97 7.96
CA ALA A 110 -10.25 28.57 8.74
C ALA A 110 -9.81 27.89 10.03
N GLN A 111 -10.17 28.49 11.15
CA GLN A 111 -9.86 27.97 12.48
C GLN A 111 -11.15 27.64 13.23
N THR A 112 -11.28 26.41 13.70
CA THR A 112 -12.45 25.96 14.50
C THR A 112 -13.80 26.25 13.84
N CYS A 113 -13.83 26.22 12.50
CA CYS A 113 -15.04 26.46 11.71
C CYS A 113 -15.83 25.15 11.51
N ASN A 114 -17.11 25.29 11.21
CA ASN A 114 -17.99 24.15 10.90
C ASN A 114 -18.36 24.17 9.41
N PHE A 115 -17.98 23.14 8.67
CA PHE A 115 -18.30 22.87 7.26
C PHE A 115 -19.09 21.56 7.10
N ASP A 116 -19.73 21.06 8.15
CA ASP A 116 -20.46 19.79 8.11
C ASP A 116 -21.53 19.82 7.01
N GLY A 117 -21.49 18.83 6.12
CA GLY A 117 -22.39 18.72 4.96
C GLY A 117 -22.32 19.89 3.98
N ALA A 118 -21.31 20.76 4.07
CA ALA A 118 -21.14 21.86 3.14
C ALA A 118 -20.68 21.33 1.77
N ASP A 119 -21.10 21.99 0.70
CA ASP A 119 -20.73 21.62 -0.64
C ASP A 119 -19.63 22.54 -1.16
N LEU A 120 -18.40 22.06 -1.10
CA LEU A 120 -17.20 22.70 -1.64
C LEU A 120 -16.73 21.94 -2.89
N SER A 121 -17.66 21.42 -3.70
CA SER A 121 -17.29 20.75 -4.95
C SER A 121 -16.74 21.73 -5.98
N GLU A 122 -15.82 21.24 -6.80
CA GLU A 122 -15.21 21.95 -7.92
C GLU A 122 -14.51 23.27 -7.53
N LEU A 123 -13.98 23.39 -6.31
CA LEU A 123 -13.20 24.58 -5.92
C LEU A 123 -12.15 24.86 -6.99
N ARG A 124 -12.17 26.10 -7.50
CA ARG A 124 -11.31 26.52 -8.60
C ARG A 124 -9.86 26.68 -8.13
N ASP A 125 -9.69 27.09 -6.88
CA ASP A 125 -8.39 27.25 -6.24
C ASP A 125 -8.59 27.26 -4.72
N ALA A 126 -7.90 26.37 -4.02
CA ALA A 126 -7.75 26.39 -2.57
C ALA A 126 -6.28 26.35 -2.14
N THR A 127 -5.36 26.75 -3.03
CA THR A 127 -3.92 26.76 -2.76
C THR A 127 -3.60 27.65 -1.55
N GLY A 128 -2.71 27.15 -0.70
CA GLY A 128 -2.31 27.83 0.54
C GLY A 128 -3.40 27.88 1.62
N THR A 129 -4.53 27.19 1.43
CA THR A 129 -5.60 27.13 2.43
C THR A 129 -5.19 26.25 3.61
N LEU A 130 -5.46 26.74 4.81
CA LEU A 130 -5.28 26.04 6.07
C LEU A 130 -6.64 25.85 6.75
N PHE A 131 -7.04 24.59 6.91
CA PHE A 131 -8.09 24.17 7.81
C PHE A 131 -7.46 23.68 9.11
N HIS A 132 -7.81 24.31 10.22
CA HIS A 132 -7.27 23.99 11.54
C HIS A 132 -8.42 23.78 12.53
N GLY A 133 -8.54 22.58 13.10
CA GLY A 133 -9.56 22.28 14.11
C GLY A 133 -10.99 22.33 13.57
N CYS A 134 -11.19 22.18 12.25
CA CYS A 134 -12.50 22.34 11.62
C CYS A 134 -13.31 21.03 11.65
N SER A 135 -14.63 21.15 11.85
CA SER A 135 -15.57 20.06 11.58
C SER A 135 -15.94 20.11 10.10
N MET A 136 -15.74 19.02 9.38
CA MET A 136 -15.99 18.91 7.93
C MET A 136 -16.64 17.56 7.61
N ARG A 137 -17.51 17.07 8.51
CA ARG A 137 -18.14 15.76 8.36
C ARG A 137 -19.08 15.75 7.17
N GLY A 138 -18.96 14.76 6.30
CA GLY A 138 -19.79 14.68 5.09
C GLY A 138 -19.61 15.86 4.14
N VAL A 139 -18.49 16.59 4.22
CA VAL A 139 -18.22 17.69 3.28
C VAL A 139 -18.03 17.14 1.87
N HIS A 140 -18.54 17.83 0.85
CA HIS A 140 -18.27 17.49 -0.55
C HIS A 140 -17.13 18.36 -1.09
N LEU A 141 -16.07 17.74 -1.56
CA LEU A 141 -14.87 18.35 -2.14
C LEU A 141 -14.56 17.74 -3.52
N ASP A 142 -15.56 17.13 -4.16
CA ASP A 142 -15.40 16.44 -5.43
C ASP A 142 -14.88 17.36 -6.53
N GLY A 143 -13.86 16.90 -7.27
CA GLY A 143 -13.25 17.65 -8.37
C GLY A 143 -12.52 18.93 -7.95
N SER A 144 -12.34 19.18 -6.65
CA SER A 144 -11.77 20.43 -6.14
C SER A 144 -10.25 20.52 -6.32
N HIS A 145 -9.75 21.72 -6.62
CA HIS A 145 -8.32 22.04 -6.68
C HIS A 145 -7.78 22.39 -5.28
N LEU A 146 -7.39 21.35 -4.55
CA LEU A 146 -6.90 21.42 -3.17
C LEU A 146 -5.37 21.41 -3.08
N ALA A 147 -4.64 21.62 -4.19
CA ALA A 147 -3.20 21.48 -4.23
C ALA A 147 -2.50 22.39 -3.19
N GLY A 148 -1.59 21.81 -2.40
CA GLY A 148 -0.85 22.51 -1.35
C GLY A 148 -1.71 23.02 -0.19
N SER A 149 -2.97 22.58 -0.06
CA SER A 149 -3.79 22.86 1.12
C SER A 149 -3.35 22.01 2.31
N SER A 150 -3.67 22.49 3.51
CA SER A 150 -3.33 21.82 4.76
C SER A 150 -4.57 21.60 5.61
N PHE A 151 -4.77 20.36 6.04
CA PHE A 151 -5.77 19.96 7.01
C PHE A 151 -5.04 19.53 8.28
N TYR A 152 -5.31 20.23 9.37
CA TYR A 152 -4.72 19.95 10.67
C TYR A 152 -5.82 19.83 11.73
N GLN A 153 -5.87 18.70 12.44
CA GLN A 153 -6.87 18.47 13.50
C GLN A 153 -8.32 18.65 13.02
N CYS A 154 -8.59 18.27 11.77
CA CYS A 154 -9.92 18.36 11.19
C CYS A 154 -10.64 17.01 11.23
N ASP A 155 -11.96 17.05 11.29
CA ASP A 155 -12.83 15.88 11.13
C ASP A 155 -13.43 15.88 9.72
N LEU A 156 -12.88 15.05 8.84
CA LEU A 156 -13.31 14.81 7.47
C LEU A 156 -13.98 13.43 7.34
N SER A 157 -14.57 12.92 8.42
CA SER A 157 -15.30 11.65 8.36
C SER A 157 -16.46 11.76 7.35
N ASP A 158 -16.69 10.70 6.58
CA ASP A 158 -17.70 10.63 5.50
C ASP A 158 -17.51 11.67 4.38
N ALA A 159 -16.36 12.37 4.31
CA ALA A 159 -16.12 13.38 3.30
C ALA A 159 -15.96 12.76 1.90
N SER A 160 -16.49 13.43 0.87
CA SER A 160 -16.26 13.06 -0.53
C SER A 160 -15.17 13.95 -1.13
N LEU A 161 -14.07 13.36 -1.58
CA LEU A 161 -12.96 14.02 -2.28
C LEU A 161 -12.70 13.31 -3.63
N SER A 162 -13.74 12.79 -4.27
CA SER A 162 -13.60 12.05 -5.52
C SER A 162 -13.06 12.97 -6.61
N GLN A 163 -12.06 12.51 -7.36
CA GLN A 163 -11.39 13.29 -8.42
C GLN A 163 -10.75 14.61 -7.93
N ALA A 164 -10.62 14.83 -6.62
CA ALA A 164 -9.98 16.03 -6.10
C ALA A 164 -8.48 16.04 -6.39
N ASN A 165 -7.90 17.23 -6.56
CA ASN A 165 -6.46 17.41 -6.70
C ASN A 165 -5.84 17.77 -5.35
N LEU A 166 -5.20 16.80 -4.70
CA LEU A 166 -4.52 16.91 -3.41
C LEU A 166 -2.98 16.97 -3.56
N GLN A 167 -2.49 17.41 -4.72
CA GLN A 167 -1.06 17.47 -4.99
C GLN A 167 -0.33 18.34 -3.94
N GLY A 168 0.67 17.76 -3.28
CA GLY A 168 1.48 18.44 -2.27
C GLY A 168 0.73 18.86 -1.01
N SER A 169 -0.51 18.39 -0.83
CA SER A 169 -1.32 18.72 0.34
C SER A 169 -0.86 17.95 1.57
N LEU A 170 -1.20 18.49 2.74
CA LEU A 170 -0.86 17.91 4.04
C LEU A 170 -2.13 17.58 4.81
N ILE A 171 -2.22 16.35 5.31
CA ILE A 171 -3.29 15.91 6.20
C ILE A 171 -2.62 15.39 7.47
N ASN A 172 -2.86 16.07 8.59
CA ASN A 172 -2.17 15.78 9.84
C ASN A 172 -3.15 15.80 11.02
N GLU A 173 -3.08 14.77 11.87
CA GLU A 173 -3.91 14.67 13.09
C GLU A 173 -5.41 14.76 12.80
N CYS A 174 -5.86 14.29 11.63
CA CYS A 174 -7.25 14.36 11.19
C CYS A 174 -8.00 13.02 11.38
N LEU A 175 -9.32 13.06 11.20
CA LEU A 175 -10.17 11.89 11.00
C LEU A 175 -10.63 11.90 9.54
N LEU A 176 -10.38 10.82 8.80
CA LEU A 176 -10.84 10.60 7.42
C LEU A 176 -11.63 9.29 7.34
N ASP A 177 -12.25 8.88 8.44
CA ASP A 177 -12.98 7.63 8.51
C ASP A 177 -14.12 7.64 7.49
N ASP A 178 -14.20 6.58 6.69
CA ASP A 178 -15.17 6.39 5.61
C ASP A 178 -15.16 7.49 4.52
N ALA A 179 -14.07 8.28 4.44
CA ALA A 179 -13.90 9.27 3.37
C ALA A 179 -13.62 8.62 2.00
N GLU A 180 -14.18 9.21 0.94
CA GLU A 180 -14.06 8.74 -0.43
C GLU A 180 -13.08 9.60 -1.23
N LEU A 181 -11.92 9.05 -1.60
CA LEU A 181 -10.90 9.70 -2.45
C LEU A 181 -10.78 8.99 -3.81
N LEU A 182 -11.93 8.60 -4.39
CA LEU A 182 -11.99 7.84 -5.63
C LEU A 182 -11.35 8.61 -6.78
N GLY A 183 -10.24 8.07 -7.29
CA GLY A 183 -9.49 8.65 -8.41
C GLY A 183 -8.96 10.06 -8.16
N CYS A 184 -8.70 10.43 -6.90
CA CYS A 184 -8.03 11.69 -6.60
C CYS A 184 -6.59 11.71 -7.16
N CYS A 185 -6.08 12.91 -7.41
CA CYS A 185 -4.66 13.15 -7.65
C CYS A 185 -3.95 13.34 -6.29
N CYS A 186 -3.01 12.47 -5.95
CA CYS A 186 -2.33 12.46 -4.65
C CYS A 186 -0.80 12.56 -4.78
N ASP A 187 -0.30 13.20 -5.84
CA ASP A 187 1.13 13.46 -6.02
C ASP A 187 1.71 14.21 -4.81
N GLN A 188 2.69 13.60 -4.14
CA GLN A 188 3.34 14.17 -2.95
C GLN A 188 2.38 14.50 -1.79
N LEU A 189 1.18 13.91 -1.76
CA LEU A 189 0.29 14.01 -0.61
C LEU A 189 0.94 13.35 0.61
N THR A 190 0.91 14.04 1.75
CA THR A 190 1.42 13.49 3.03
C THR A 190 0.30 13.41 4.05
N VAL A 191 0.02 12.19 4.51
CA VAL A 191 -0.97 11.88 5.55
C VAL A 191 -0.25 11.34 6.77
N THR A 192 -0.41 12.01 7.91
CA THR A 192 0.30 11.66 9.16
C THR A 192 -0.63 11.69 10.36
N LYS A 193 -0.45 10.75 11.31
CA LYS A 193 -1.22 10.73 12.57
C LYS A 193 -2.74 10.80 12.39
N THR A 194 -3.23 10.27 11.28
CA THR A 194 -4.60 10.42 10.83
C THR A 194 -5.30 9.06 10.86
N SER A 195 -6.59 9.06 11.17
CA SER A 195 -7.42 7.86 11.06
C SER A 195 -7.92 7.71 9.63
N LEU A 196 -7.64 6.55 9.02
CA LEU A 196 -8.07 6.19 7.67
C LEU A 196 -8.95 4.92 7.67
N ARG A 197 -9.85 4.77 8.65
CA ARG A 197 -10.71 3.56 8.69
C ARG A 197 -11.72 3.63 7.57
N GLY A 198 -11.84 2.57 6.76
CA GLY A 198 -12.78 2.52 5.64
C GLY A 198 -12.49 3.51 4.50
N THR A 199 -11.44 4.35 4.62
CA THR A 199 -11.09 5.33 3.61
C THR A 199 -10.75 4.67 2.29
N SER A 200 -11.26 5.24 1.19
CA SER A 200 -11.06 4.71 -0.14
C SER A 200 -10.18 5.61 -1.00
N PHE A 201 -8.98 5.13 -1.33
CA PHE A 201 -8.10 5.65 -2.38
C PHE A 201 -8.26 4.85 -3.68
N GLN A 202 -9.41 4.21 -3.90
CA GLN A 202 -9.64 3.40 -5.10
C GLN A 202 -9.33 4.23 -6.35
N ARG A 203 -8.59 3.66 -7.30
CA ARG A 203 -8.19 4.31 -8.56
C ARG A 203 -7.45 5.65 -8.41
N ALA A 204 -7.04 6.04 -7.20
CA ALA A 204 -6.24 7.24 -6.98
C ALA A 204 -4.93 7.16 -7.77
N SER A 205 -4.40 8.30 -8.17
CA SER A 205 -3.15 8.37 -8.93
C SER A 205 -2.22 9.42 -8.34
N GLY A 206 -0.95 9.09 -8.22
CA GLY A 206 0.06 10.08 -7.86
C GLY A 206 1.35 9.45 -7.38
N ARG A 207 2.46 10.14 -7.59
CA ARG A 207 3.78 9.67 -7.17
C ARG A 207 4.13 10.15 -5.78
N GLY A 208 4.69 9.26 -4.98
CA GLY A 208 5.26 9.63 -3.67
C GLY A 208 4.21 10.00 -2.63
N LEU A 209 3.02 9.39 -2.68
CA LEU A 209 2.06 9.41 -1.57
C LEU A 209 2.75 8.87 -0.32
N VAL A 210 2.65 9.61 0.79
CA VAL A 210 3.21 9.23 2.09
C VAL A 210 2.06 9.03 3.08
N LEU A 211 1.90 7.81 3.57
CA LEU A 211 1.07 7.51 4.73
C LEU A 211 2.01 7.10 5.88
N GLN A 212 1.95 7.78 7.01
CA GLN A 212 2.87 7.52 8.11
C GLN A 212 2.22 7.70 9.48
N ARG A 213 2.52 6.79 10.42
CA ARG A 213 2.05 6.86 11.81
C ARG A 213 0.53 7.01 11.88
N LEU A 214 -0.19 6.24 11.08
CA LEU A 214 -1.66 6.33 11.07
C LEU A 214 -2.21 5.84 12.42
N THR A 215 -3.26 6.49 12.91
CA THR A 215 -3.89 6.09 14.17
C THR A 215 -4.80 4.89 13.99
N ALA A 216 -5.39 4.74 12.79
CA ALA A 216 -6.10 3.54 12.36
C ALA A 216 -6.09 3.46 10.82
N SER A 217 -6.14 2.24 10.28
CA SER A 217 -6.20 1.99 8.83
C SER A 217 -7.01 0.73 8.49
N ASP A 218 -7.94 0.35 9.36
CA ASP A 218 -8.80 -0.81 9.11
C ASP A 218 -9.65 -0.58 7.85
N ALA A 219 -9.82 -1.61 7.03
CA ALA A 219 -10.58 -1.56 5.78
C ALA A 219 -10.09 -0.53 4.74
N LEU A 220 -8.83 -0.07 4.84
CA LEU A 220 -8.21 0.83 3.86
C LEU A 220 -8.28 0.24 2.45
N ASN A 221 -8.83 1.01 1.51
CA ASN A 221 -9.03 0.58 0.14
C ASN A 221 -8.10 1.33 -0.82
N LEU A 222 -7.17 0.59 -1.42
CA LEU A 222 -6.19 1.01 -2.43
C LEU A 222 -6.41 0.29 -3.77
N THR A 223 -7.59 -0.30 -3.98
CA THR A 223 -7.91 -1.11 -5.16
C THR A 223 -7.68 -0.31 -6.45
N ASP A 224 -6.97 -0.90 -7.40
CA ASP A 224 -6.62 -0.30 -8.70
C ASP A 224 -5.91 1.07 -8.64
N ALA A 225 -5.39 1.47 -7.47
CA ALA A 225 -4.69 2.75 -7.32
C ALA A 225 -3.32 2.71 -8.03
N GLY A 226 -2.96 3.81 -8.69
CA GLY A 226 -1.66 4.02 -9.34
C GLY A 226 -0.75 4.87 -8.47
N LEU A 227 0.00 4.23 -7.57
CA LEU A 227 0.77 4.86 -6.49
C LEU A 227 2.27 4.50 -6.57
N PRO A 228 2.99 4.88 -7.64
CA PRO A 228 4.43 4.66 -7.70
C PRO A 228 5.14 5.38 -6.55
N GLU A 229 6.15 4.73 -5.97
CA GLU A 229 6.91 5.23 -4.81
C GLU A 229 6.05 5.50 -3.57
N LEU A 230 4.92 4.80 -3.42
CA LEU A 230 4.11 4.81 -2.21
C LEU A 230 4.97 4.53 -0.98
N ARG A 231 4.88 5.38 0.05
CA ARG A 231 5.57 5.18 1.32
C ARG A 231 4.56 4.94 2.43
N LEU A 232 4.62 3.75 3.00
CA LEU A 232 3.84 3.33 4.17
C LEU A 232 4.82 3.09 5.31
N SER A 233 4.68 3.82 6.42
CA SER A 233 5.55 3.63 7.58
C SER A 233 4.82 3.70 8.92
N ASP A 234 5.07 2.72 9.79
CA ASP A 234 4.46 2.64 11.12
C ASP A 234 2.93 2.67 11.02
N ILE A 235 2.37 1.66 10.33
CA ILE A 235 0.94 1.54 10.04
C ILE A 235 0.46 0.15 10.43
N SER A 236 -0.67 0.11 11.12
CA SER A 236 -1.38 -1.12 11.46
C SER A 236 -2.86 -1.02 11.09
N GLY A 237 -3.38 -2.06 10.47
CA GLY A 237 -4.79 -2.19 10.12
C GLY A 237 -5.12 -3.62 9.69
N ARG A 238 -6.41 -3.94 9.60
CA ARG A 238 -6.90 -5.21 9.03
C ARG A 238 -7.78 -4.97 7.81
N ASP A 239 -8.07 -6.03 7.08
CA ASP A 239 -9.04 -6.03 5.96
C ASP A 239 -8.67 -5.04 4.84
N TRP A 240 -7.38 -4.84 4.60
CA TRP A 240 -6.89 -3.98 3.51
C TRP A 240 -7.30 -4.54 2.15
N ARG A 241 -7.83 -3.67 1.28
CA ARG A 241 -8.23 -4.00 -0.08
C ARG A 241 -7.30 -3.28 -1.05
N ALA A 242 -6.36 -3.99 -1.65
CA ALA A 242 -5.35 -3.44 -2.54
C ALA A 242 -5.14 -4.32 -3.78
N ALA A 243 -6.21 -5.01 -4.21
CA ALA A 243 -6.20 -5.75 -5.46
C ALA A 243 -5.91 -4.82 -6.64
N GLY A 244 -5.02 -5.25 -7.54
CA GLY A 244 -4.61 -4.44 -8.69
C GLY A 244 -3.82 -3.16 -8.35
N LEU A 245 -3.40 -2.97 -7.10
CA LEU A 245 -2.57 -1.83 -6.70
C LEU A 245 -1.29 -1.76 -7.55
N LYS A 246 -1.04 -0.63 -8.17
CA LYS A 246 0.19 -0.37 -8.95
C LYS A 246 1.11 0.53 -8.16
N ALA A 247 2.02 -0.07 -7.40
CA ALA A 247 2.95 0.64 -6.53
C ALA A 247 4.41 0.17 -6.74
N PRO A 248 4.98 0.35 -7.95
CA PRO A 248 6.39 0.06 -8.16
C PRO A 248 7.25 0.95 -7.27
N HIS A 249 8.35 0.40 -6.78
CA HIS A 249 9.28 1.07 -5.86
C HIS A 249 8.64 1.57 -4.55
N ALA A 250 7.53 0.97 -4.12
CA ALA A 250 6.92 1.28 -2.83
C ALA A 250 7.88 0.94 -1.67
N ASP A 251 7.84 1.74 -0.61
CA ASP A 251 8.51 1.47 0.65
C ASP A 251 7.45 1.21 1.72
N LEU A 252 7.38 -0.04 2.17
CA LEU A 252 6.54 -0.50 3.26
C LEU A 252 7.48 -0.86 4.41
N THR A 253 7.56 0.03 5.40
CA THR A 253 8.40 -0.16 6.59
C THR A 253 7.52 -0.25 7.84
N ASP A 254 7.64 -1.31 8.62
CA ASP A 254 6.84 -1.52 9.84
C ASP A 254 5.31 -1.47 9.56
N VAL A 255 4.88 -2.13 8.48
CA VAL A 255 3.46 -2.22 8.08
C VAL A 255 2.87 -3.55 8.56
N THR A 256 1.78 -3.49 9.31
CA THR A 256 1.02 -4.67 9.76
C THR A 256 -0.35 -4.66 9.09
N ALA A 257 -0.60 -5.63 8.20
CA ALA A 257 -1.86 -5.79 7.49
C ALA A 257 -2.19 -7.28 7.29
N PRO A 258 -2.55 -8.01 8.36
CA PRO A 258 -2.94 -9.42 8.26
C PRO A 258 -4.14 -9.59 7.34
N GLY A 259 -4.09 -10.60 6.47
CA GLY A 259 -5.16 -10.88 5.51
C GLY A 259 -5.35 -9.83 4.41
N ALA A 260 -4.38 -8.93 4.21
CA ALA A 260 -4.47 -7.93 3.15
C ALA A 260 -4.67 -8.57 1.76
N ASP A 261 -5.61 -8.04 0.98
CA ASP A 261 -5.79 -8.42 -0.40
C ASP A 261 -4.86 -7.59 -1.29
N LEU A 262 -3.78 -8.19 -1.75
CA LEU A 262 -2.78 -7.65 -2.69
C LEU A 262 -2.79 -8.46 -4.00
N THR A 263 -3.95 -9.05 -4.36
CA THR A 263 -4.09 -9.88 -5.55
C THR A 263 -3.75 -9.06 -6.81
N GLY A 264 -2.82 -9.57 -7.61
CA GLY A 264 -2.35 -8.90 -8.82
C GLY A 264 -1.64 -7.56 -8.59
N ALA A 265 -1.23 -7.24 -7.35
CA ALA A 265 -0.54 -6.00 -7.06
C ALA A 265 0.83 -5.94 -7.76
N GLU A 266 1.17 -4.78 -8.33
CA GLU A 266 2.49 -4.48 -8.89
C GLU A 266 3.36 -3.80 -7.84
N LEU A 267 4.26 -4.57 -7.27
CA LEU A 267 5.22 -4.20 -6.22
C LEU A 267 6.67 -4.39 -6.70
N SER A 268 6.90 -4.24 -8.01
CA SER A 268 8.23 -4.37 -8.60
C SER A 268 9.17 -3.32 -8.00
N GLY A 269 10.34 -3.75 -7.52
CA GLY A 269 11.32 -2.90 -6.85
C GLY A 269 10.88 -2.42 -5.45
N ALA A 270 9.77 -2.92 -4.91
CA ALA A 270 9.30 -2.51 -3.59
C ALA A 270 10.21 -3.02 -2.46
N ARG A 271 10.24 -2.27 -1.36
CA ARG A 271 10.94 -2.59 -0.12
C ARG A 271 9.90 -2.90 0.95
N LEU A 272 9.88 -4.14 1.43
CA LEU A 272 9.03 -4.61 2.52
C LEU A 272 9.93 -4.90 3.71
N LEU A 273 10.09 -3.92 4.60
CA LEU A 273 10.99 -3.98 5.75
C LEU A 273 10.17 -4.15 7.03
N ARG A 274 10.38 -5.27 7.73
CA ARG A 274 9.69 -5.62 8.99
C ARG A 274 8.16 -5.57 8.87
N CYS A 275 7.63 -5.94 7.70
CA CYS A 275 6.18 -6.02 7.48
C CYS A 275 5.60 -7.29 8.10
N SER A 276 4.37 -7.21 8.60
CA SER A 276 3.57 -8.36 9.01
C SER A 276 2.35 -8.47 8.11
N LEU A 277 2.37 -9.46 7.23
CA LEU A 277 1.36 -9.79 6.22
C LEU A 277 0.95 -11.28 6.29
N PRO A 278 0.67 -11.85 7.49
CA PRO A 278 0.22 -13.22 7.56
C PRO A 278 -1.13 -13.36 6.86
N ASP A 279 -1.36 -14.49 6.20
CA ASP A 279 -2.59 -14.80 5.46
C ASP A 279 -2.89 -13.81 4.31
N ALA A 280 -1.94 -12.96 3.90
CA ALA A 280 -2.15 -12.01 2.81
C ALA A 280 -2.33 -12.72 1.46
N ALA A 281 -3.26 -12.20 0.64
CA ALA A 281 -3.48 -12.68 -0.72
C ALA A 281 -2.59 -11.91 -1.69
N LEU A 282 -1.59 -12.58 -2.26
CA LEU A 282 -0.60 -12.05 -3.21
C LEU A 282 -0.63 -12.83 -4.54
N THR A 283 -1.77 -13.45 -4.86
CA THR A 283 -1.91 -14.28 -6.07
C THR A 283 -1.64 -13.42 -7.30
N GLY A 284 -0.72 -13.85 -8.15
CA GLY A 284 -0.33 -13.12 -9.37
C GLY A 284 0.40 -11.80 -9.15
N ALA A 285 0.80 -11.46 -7.91
CA ALA A 285 1.52 -10.22 -7.62
C ALA A 285 2.89 -10.17 -8.33
N LEU A 286 3.35 -8.96 -8.68
CA LEU A 286 4.65 -8.72 -9.30
C LEU A 286 5.60 -8.13 -8.25
N LEU A 287 6.64 -8.88 -7.89
CA LEU A 287 7.63 -8.58 -6.86
C LEU A 287 9.06 -8.50 -7.45
N ASN A 288 9.17 -8.31 -8.76
CA ASN A 288 10.45 -8.33 -9.48
C ASN A 288 11.40 -7.26 -8.94
N ASN A 289 12.65 -7.62 -8.68
CA ASN A 289 13.69 -6.75 -8.10
C ASN A 289 13.33 -6.16 -6.70
N GLY A 290 12.30 -6.71 -6.05
CA GLY A 290 11.88 -6.29 -4.71
C GLY A 290 12.81 -6.80 -3.61
N LYS A 291 12.60 -6.29 -2.39
CA LYS A 291 13.31 -6.72 -1.20
C LYS A 291 12.33 -6.93 -0.03
N ILE A 292 12.34 -8.10 0.56
CA ILE A 292 11.63 -8.44 1.80
C ILE A 292 12.69 -8.69 2.88
N VAL A 293 12.67 -7.92 3.97
CA VAL A 293 13.64 -8.05 5.08
C VAL A 293 12.90 -8.11 6.40
N GLY A 294 13.10 -9.18 7.18
CA GLY A 294 12.48 -9.31 8.50
C GLY A 294 10.96 -9.41 8.47
N GLY A 295 10.37 -9.82 7.34
CA GLY A 295 8.93 -9.84 7.14
C GLY A 295 8.25 -11.14 7.61
N ASP A 296 7.03 -11.04 8.11
CA ASP A 296 6.14 -12.17 8.40
C ASP A 296 5.11 -12.31 7.27
N LEU A 297 5.25 -13.35 6.45
CA LEU A 297 4.33 -13.74 5.38
C LEU A 297 3.82 -15.16 5.60
N ARG A 298 3.65 -15.58 6.86
CA ARG A 298 3.13 -16.93 7.18
C ARG A 298 1.77 -17.13 6.54
N ARG A 299 1.57 -18.29 5.92
CA ARG A 299 0.34 -18.67 5.20
C ARG A 299 -0.09 -17.69 4.09
N ALA A 300 0.77 -16.78 3.65
CA ALA A 300 0.47 -15.90 2.53
C ALA A 300 0.29 -16.71 1.23
N ASP A 301 -0.61 -16.25 0.36
CA ASP A 301 -0.92 -16.89 -0.90
C ASP A 301 -0.24 -16.15 -2.07
N LEU A 302 0.92 -16.62 -2.49
CA LEU A 302 1.71 -16.09 -3.61
C LEU A 302 1.60 -16.96 -4.88
N ARG A 303 0.48 -17.67 -5.08
CA ARG A 303 0.28 -18.51 -6.28
C ARG A 303 0.45 -17.70 -7.56
N GLY A 304 1.29 -18.20 -8.46
CA GLY A 304 1.56 -17.54 -9.75
C GLY A 304 2.21 -16.14 -9.65
N ALA A 305 2.66 -15.72 -8.46
CA ALA A 305 3.38 -14.47 -8.31
C ALA A 305 4.76 -14.53 -9.01
N HIS A 306 5.26 -13.36 -9.39
CA HIS A 306 6.53 -13.19 -10.10
C HIS A 306 7.53 -12.48 -9.20
N GLY A 307 8.74 -13.01 -9.06
CA GLY A 307 9.78 -12.45 -8.20
C GLY A 307 11.17 -12.65 -8.80
N GLU A 308 11.37 -12.26 -10.05
CA GLU A 308 12.69 -12.26 -10.66
C GLU A 308 13.62 -11.30 -9.89
N ASN A 309 14.80 -11.78 -9.50
CA ASN A 309 15.76 -11.06 -8.64
C ASN A 309 15.17 -10.58 -7.29
N LEU A 310 14.09 -11.19 -6.81
CA LEU A 310 13.56 -10.89 -5.48
C LEU A 310 14.58 -11.30 -4.41
N SER A 311 14.79 -10.42 -3.43
CA SER A 311 15.64 -10.70 -2.27
C SER A 311 14.78 -10.83 -1.02
N ILE A 312 14.84 -11.99 -0.37
CA ILE A 312 14.16 -12.29 0.89
C ILE A 312 15.24 -12.56 1.94
N VAL A 313 15.23 -11.81 3.03
CA VAL A 313 16.24 -11.91 4.10
C VAL A 313 15.54 -11.94 5.44
N GLU A 314 15.85 -12.92 6.30
CA GLU A 314 15.33 -13.00 7.68
C GLU A 314 13.78 -12.99 7.75
N ALA A 315 13.10 -13.53 6.74
CA ALA A 315 11.64 -13.53 6.66
C ALA A 315 11.04 -14.90 7.01
N ASP A 316 9.81 -14.89 7.54
CA ASP A 316 9.01 -16.08 7.81
C ASP A 316 7.95 -16.26 6.72
N LEU A 317 8.06 -17.34 5.95
CA LEU A 317 7.12 -17.79 4.93
C LEU A 317 6.56 -19.18 5.28
N THR A 318 6.50 -19.52 6.57
CA THR A 318 5.96 -20.81 7.03
C THR A 318 4.56 -21.02 6.47
N GLU A 319 4.33 -22.18 5.85
CA GLU A 319 3.05 -22.56 5.23
C GLU A 319 2.56 -21.63 4.11
N ALA A 320 3.41 -20.73 3.59
CA ALA A 320 3.04 -19.90 2.44
C ALA A 320 2.87 -20.75 1.17
N ASN A 321 1.97 -20.33 0.29
CA ASN A 321 1.69 -21.00 -0.98
C ASN A 321 2.33 -20.26 -2.16
N LEU A 322 3.39 -20.82 -2.71
CA LEU A 322 4.14 -20.36 -3.87
C LEU A 322 4.00 -21.32 -5.07
N THR A 323 2.83 -21.97 -5.22
CA THR A 323 2.57 -22.84 -6.38
C THR A 323 2.67 -22.04 -7.68
N SER A 324 3.42 -22.56 -8.65
CA SER A 324 3.72 -21.92 -9.94
C SER A 324 4.40 -20.55 -9.83
N PHE A 325 5.06 -20.25 -8.70
CA PHE A 325 5.83 -19.02 -8.52
C PHE A 325 7.02 -18.94 -9.49
N THR A 326 7.25 -17.77 -10.08
CA THR A 326 8.39 -17.53 -10.98
C THR A 326 9.45 -16.66 -10.31
N GLY A 327 10.45 -17.31 -9.72
CA GLY A 327 11.53 -16.70 -8.94
C GLY A 327 12.92 -16.89 -9.56
N ARG A 328 13.11 -16.48 -10.82
CA ARG A 328 14.43 -16.55 -11.46
C ARG A 328 15.44 -15.70 -10.68
N CYS A 329 16.61 -16.27 -10.36
CA CYS A 329 17.63 -15.60 -9.55
C CYS A 329 17.13 -15.11 -8.18
N LEU A 330 16.07 -15.73 -7.63
CA LEU A 330 15.57 -15.46 -6.28
C LEU A 330 16.69 -15.67 -5.26
N THR A 331 16.86 -14.75 -4.33
CA THR A 331 17.78 -14.93 -3.19
C THR A 331 16.97 -14.98 -1.90
N VAL A 332 17.09 -16.08 -1.15
CA VAL A 332 16.52 -16.25 0.19
C VAL A 332 17.66 -16.52 1.17
N ARG A 333 17.76 -15.70 2.22
CA ARG A 333 18.79 -15.81 3.24
C ARG A 333 18.19 -15.84 4.64
N ASP A 334 18.64 -16.77 5.47
CA ASP A 334 18.33 -16.84 6.91
C ASP A 334 16.82 -16.77 7.22
N GLY A 335 15.99 -17.36 6.34
CA GLY A 335 14.53 -17.34 6.45
C GLY A 335 13.94 -18.66 6.93
N ASN A 336 12.66 -18.61 7.33
CA ASN A 336 11.88 -19.78 7.69
C ASN A 336 10.82 -20.08 6.61
N LEU A 337 11.08 -21.11 5.81
CA LEU A 337 10.20 -21.61 4.74
C LEU A 337 9.67 -23.02 5.10
N ALA A 338 9.48 -23.31 6.39
CA ALA A 338 8.92 -24.59 6.82
C ALA A 338 7.54 -24.81 6.21
N ARG A 339 7.30 -26.00 5.67
CA ARG A 339 6.02 -26.40 5.02
C ARG A 339 5.57 -25.46 3.89
N VAL A 340 6.48 -24.69 3.29
CA VAL A 340 6.16 -23.86 2.13
C VAL A 340 5.76 -24.74 0.94
N VAL A 341 4.79 -24.30 0.15
CA VAL A 341 4.35 -25.02 -1.07
C VAL A 341 4.95 -24.35 -2.31
N LEU A 342 5.93 -24.99 -2.94
CA LEU A 342 6.65 -24.53 -4.14
C LEU A 342 6.40 -25.44 -5.35
N ARG A 343 5.22 -26.06 -5.42
CA ARG A 343 4.84 -26.96 -6.52
C ARG A 343 4.97 -26.26 -7.87
N PHE A 344 5.67 -26.88 -8.81
CA PHE A 344 5.89 -26.33 -10.15
C PHE A 344 6.54 -24.93 -10.19
N ALA A 345 7.14 -24.47 -9.09
CA ALA A 345 7.80 -23.18 -9.05
C ALA A 345 9.05 -23.17 -9.95
N ASN A 346 9.29 -22.04 -10.63
CA ASN A 346 10.51 -21.82 -11.40
C ASN A 346 11.52 -21.03 -10.56
N LEU A 347 12.49 -21.74 -10.00
CA LEU A 347 13.56 -21.25 -9.14
C LEU A 347 14.92 -21.35 -9.84
N TYR A 348 14.95 -21.15 -11.17
CA TYR A 348 16.19 -21.16 -11.95
C TYR A 348 17.22 -20.18 -11.36
N ARG A 349 18.42 -20.69 -11.06
CA ARG A 349 19.50 -19.93 -10.40
C ARG A 349 19.14 -19.31 -9.04
N ALA A 350 18.14 -19.83 -8.35
CA ALA A 350 17.82 -19.36 -7.01
C ALA A 350 18.97 -19.68 -6.03
N MET A 351 19.19 -18.79 -5.06
CA MET A 351 20.11 -18.99 -3.94
C MET A 351 19.29 -19.01 -2.65
N ILE A 352 19.21 -20.16 -1.99
CA ILE A 352 18.44 -20.36 -0.75
C ILE A 352 19.41 -20.89 0.31
N THR A 353 19.95 -19.99 1.13
CA THR A 353 21.11 -20.30 1.97
C THR A 353 20.99 -19.70 3.37
N GLY A 354 21.42 -20.43 4.40
CA GLY A 354 21.59 -19.89 5.75
C GLY A 354 23.06 -19.72 6.15
N ASP A 355 23.34 -18.86 7.12
CA ASP A 355 24.63 -18.79 7.82
C ASP A 355 24.46 -18.82 9.36
N PRO A 356 24.63 -19.99 10.02
CA PRO A 356 24.98 -21.28 9.43
C PRO A 356 23.84 -21.85 8.56
N PRO A 357 24.08 -22.84 7.68
CA PRO A 357 23.05 -23.41 6.79
C PRO A 357 21.74 -23.81 7.48
N ARG A 358 21.81 -24.24 8.75
CA ARG A 358 20.63 -24.58 9.57
C ARG A 358 19.74 -23.39 9.93
N GLY A 359 20.25 -22.17 9.80
CA GLY A 359 19.47 -20.93 9.95
C GLY A 359 18.43 -20.75 8.84
N MET A 360 18.59 -21.46 7.71
CA MET A 360 17.60 -21.50 6.64
C MET A 360 16.77 -22.78 6.73
N SER A 361 15.47 -22.66 6.98
CA SER A 361 14.54 -23.78 7.12
C SER A 361 13.69 -23.98 5.87
N LEU A 362 13.68 -25.17 5.30
CA LEU A 362 12.71 -25.68 4.32
C LEU A 362 12.11 -27.02 4.80
N ARG A 363 12.02 -27.20 6.12
CA ARG A 363 11.54 -28.47 6.68
C ARG A 363 10.12 -28.76 6.20
N GLY A 364 9.90 -29.93 5.60
CA GLY A 364 8.61 -30.34 5.06
C GLY A 364 8.12 -29.49 3.88
N ALA A 365 9.00 -28.72 3.22
CA ALA A 365 8.65 -27.95 2.05
C ALA A 365 8.24 -28.87 0.89
N VAL A 366 7.28 -28.42 0.07
CA VAL A 366 6.77 -29.17 -1.09
C VAL A 366 7.30 -28.54 -2.37
N LEU A 367 8.37 -29.11 -2.91
CA LEU A 367 9.07 -28.70 -4.13
C LEU A 367 8.75 -29.63 -5.32
N GLU A 368 7.66 -30.38 -5.25
CA GLU A 368 7.22 -31.32 -6.28
C GLU A 368 7.15 -30.63 -7.66
N GLY A 369 7.87 -31.21 -8.64
CA GLY A 369 7.94 -30.69 -10.01
C GLY A 369 8.59 -29.31 -10.17
N ALA A 370 9.20 -28.75 -9.12
CA ALA A 370 9.86 -27.45 -9.19
C ALA A 370 11.12 -27.47 -10.09
N THR A 371 11.43 -26.34 -10.70
CA THR A 371 12.67 -26.15 -11.47
C THR A 371 13.70 -25.45 -10.59
N LEU A 372 14.75 -26.18 -10.21
CA LEU A 372 15.89 -25.73 -9.39
C LEU A 372 17.19 -25.76 -10.20
N VAL A 373 17.10 -25.63 -11.53
CA VAL A 373 18.27 -25.70 -12.40
C VAL A 373 19.26 -24.60 -12.04
N GLN A 374 20.52 -24.98 -11.81
CA GLN A 374 21.60 -24.10 -11.35
C GLN A 374 21.31 -23.39 -10.00
N ALA A 375 20.36 -23.88 -9.20
CA ALA A 375 20.09 -23.32 -7.88
C ALA A 375 21.18 -23.71 -6.86
N TYR A 376 21.38 -22.88 -5.85
CA TYR A 376 22.23 -23.17 -4.70
C TYR A 376 21.39 -23.22 -3.43
N LEU A 377 21.36 -24.38 -2.78
CA LEU A 377 20.68 -24.64 -1.53
C LEU A 377 21.71 -25.03 -0.46
N ALA A 378 21.68 -24.31 0.66
CA ALA A 378 22.39 -24.63 1.88
C ALA A 378 21.43 -24.43 3.05
N ALA A 379 20.59 -25.44 3.29
CA ALA A 379 19.42 -25.31 4.16
C ALA A 379 19.00 -26.64 4.82
N ASP A 380 18.15 -26.55 5.84
CA ASP A 380 17.44 -27.69 6.43
C ASP A 380 16.23 -28.08 5.56
N LEU A 381 16.37 -29.16 4.80
CA LEU A 381 15.36 -29.74 3.91
C LEU A 381 14.79 -31.05 4.48
N ARG A 382 14.83 -31.25 5.80
CA ARG A 382 14.29 -32.47 6.42
C ARG A 382 12.82 -32.66 6.06
N ASP A 383 12.45 -33.89 5.74
CA ASP A 383 11.09 -34.27 5.36
C ASP A 383 10.55 -33.53 4.12
N ALA A 384 11.37 -32.80 3.37
CA ALA A 384 10.94 -32.06 2.19
C ALA A 384 10.58 -33.00 1.02
N ASP A 385 9.61 -32.63 0.21
CA ASP A 385 9.21 -33.35 -0.98
C ASP A 385 9.75 -32.69 -2.23
N LEU A 386 10.78 -33.28 -2.85
CA LEU A 386 11.36 -32.84 -4.11
C LEU A 386 10.91 -33.74 -5.27
N SER A 387 9.90 -34.59 -5.12
CA SER A 387 9.55 -35.59 -6.13
C SER A 387 9.36 -34.97 -7.53
N GLY A 388 10.04 -35.54 -8.54
CA GLY A 388 9.99 -35.06 -9.92
C GLY A 388 10.61 -33.67 -10.17
N ALA A 389 11.25 -33.04 -9.18
CA ALA A 389 11.90 -31.75 -9.36
C ALA A 389 13.08 -31.83 -10.33
N ASN A 390 13.30 -30.74 -11.07
CA ASN A 390 14.44 -30.59 -11.97
C ASN A 390 15.56 -29.80 -11.30
N CYS A 391 16.54 -30.53 -10.76
CA CYS A 391 17.67 -30.01 -9.99
C CYS A 391 19.00 -30.10 -10.78
N ALA A 392 18.95 -30.09 -12.11
CA ALA A 392 20.17 -30.18 -12.92
C ALA A 392 21.14 -29.04 -12.60
N TYR A 393 22.42 -29.36 -12.47
CA TYR A 393 23.50 -28.41 -12.15
C TYR A 393 23.34 -27.67 -10.82
N SER A 394 22.45 -28.11 -9.94
CA SER A 394 22.24 -27.46 -8.65
C SER A 394 23.33 -27.83 -7.63
N ARG A 395 23.41 -27.06 -6.55
CA ARG A 395 24.30 -27.32 -5.42
C ARG A 395 23.48 -27.46 -4.15
N PHE A 396 23.68 -28.54 -3.41
CA PHE A 396 23.00 -28.79 -2.13
C PHE A 396 23.97 -28.78 -0.94
N SER A 397 25.18 -28.26 -1.12
CA SER A 397 26.26 -28.34 -0.13
C SER A 397 25.82 -27.90 1.27
N GLN A 398 26.16 -28.71 2.28
CA GLN A 398 25.83 -28.51 3.69
C GLN A 398 24.33 -28.60 4.05
N SER A 399 23.49 -29.06 3.12
CA SER A 399 22.06 -29.25 3.39
C SER A 399 21.76 -30.54 4.16
N ASP A 400 20.64 -30.54 4.88
CA ASP A 400 20.08 -31.74 5.53
C ASP A 400 18.83 -32.21 4.77
N LEU A 401 18.93 -33.34 4.07
CA LEU A 401 17.85 -33.99 3.32
C LEU A 401 17.35 -35.25 4.04
N SER A 402 17.54 -35.35 5.37
CA SER A 402 17.05 -36.53 6.12
C SER A 402 15.53 -36.65 6.00
N GLY A 403 15.04 -37.85 5.68
CA GLY A 403 13.61 -38.10 5.42
C GLY A 403 13.04 -37.49 4.14
N ALA A 404 13.83 -36.74 3.36
CA ALA A 404 13.36 -36.08 2.15
C ALA A 404 12.98 -37.09 1.04
N ARG A 405 12.00 -36.73 0.22
CA ARG A 405 11.57 -37.50 -0.96
C ARG A 405 12.22 -36.92 -2.21
N LEU A 406 13.08 -37.71 -2.86
CA LEU A 406 13.80 -37.32 -4.08
C LEU A 406 13.37 -38.18 -5.28
N ASP A 407 12.23 -38.86 -5.17
CA ASP A 407 11.78 -39.84 -6.17
C ASP A 407 11.61 -39.18 -7.56
N GLY A 408 12.25 -39.75 -8.58
CA GLY A 408 12.19 -39.25 -9.96
C GLY A 408 12.86 -37.88 -10.18
N THR A 409 13.64 -37.37 -9.23
CA THR A 409 14.33 -36.08 -9.39
C THR A 409 15.41 -36.13 -10.47
N ASN A 410 15.50 -35.06 -11.26
CA ASN A 410 16.63 -34.89 -12.17
C ASN A 410 17.79 -34.21 -11.43
N MET A 411 18.81 -34.97 -11.03
CA MET A 411 19.98 -34.46 -10.31
C MET A 411 21.23 -34.37 -11.20
N TYR A 412 21.05 -34.39 -12.53
CA TYR A 412 22.14 -34.38 -13.50
C TYR A 412 23.17 -33.27 -13.22
N GLN A 413 24.42 -33.69 -12.98
CA GLN A 413 25.55 -32.82 -12.67
C GLN A 413 25.36 -31.89 -11.47
N SER A 414 24.49 -32.28 -10.53
CA SER A 414 24.37 -31.58 -9.24
C SER A 414 25.56 -31.91 -8.32
N THR A 415 25.84 -31.02 -7.37
CA THR A 415 26.96 -31.15 -6.41
C THR A 415 26.46 -31.24 -4.98
N TRP A 416 26.82 -32.32 -4.30
CA TRP A 416 26.46 -32.60 -2.91
C TRP A 416 27.74 -32.72 -2.08
N VAL A 417 28.07 -31.69 -1.31
CA VAL A 417 29.22 -31.72 -0.39
C VAL A 417 28.72 -31.56 1.03
N LYS A 418 29.01 -32.52 1.93
CA LYS A 418 28.53 -32.51 3.32
C LYS A 418 27.00 -32.50 3.43
N VAL A 419 26.32 -33.32 2.60
CA VAL A 419 24.85 -33.41 2.57
C VAL A 419 24.36 -34.61 3.38
N THR A 420 23.42 -34.42 4.30
CA THR A 420 22.89 -35.51 5.12
C THR A 420 21.66 -36.14 4.47
N LEU A 421 21.58 -37.46 4.34
CA LEU A 421 20.51 -38.19 3.64
C LEU A 421 19.94 -39.38 4.45
N HIS A 422 19.93 -39.30 5.79
CA HIS A 422 19.38 -40.41 6.60
C HIS A 422 17.88 -40.60 6.33
N GLY A 423 17.49 -41.80 5.89
CA GLY A 423 16.09 -42.11 5.59
C GLY A 423 15.51 -41.39 4.37
N ALA A 424 16.35 -40.75 3.55
CA ALA A 424 15.91 -40.13 2.30
C ALA A 424 15.48 -41.19 1.27
N ARG A 425 14.45 -40.88 0.48
CA ARG A 425 13.99 -41.74 -0.63
C ARG A 425 14.59 -41.25 -1.94
N VAL A 426 15.30 -42.12 -2.65
CA VAL A 426 16.08 -41.76 -3.87
C VAL A 426 15.72 -42.63 -5.07
N LYS A 427 14.47 -43.10 -5.18
CA LYS A 427 14.05 -43.98 -6.27
C LYS A 427 14.01 -43.21 -7.60
N GLY A 428 14.73 -43.68 -8.62
CA GLY A 428 14.71 -43.05 -9.96
C GLY A 428 15.37 -41.67 -10.03
N VAL A 429 16.28 -41.36 -9.09
CA VAL A 429 17.11 -40.15 -9.15
C VAL A 429 18.06 -40.26 -10.34
N ARG A 430 18.04 -39.27 -11.23
CA ARG A 430 18.92 -39.25 -12.40
C ARG A 430 20.31 -38.69 -12.06
N ALA A 431 21.33 -39.49 -12.31
CA ALA A 431 22.75 -39.20 -12.10
C ALA A 431 23.40 -38.61 -13.39
N PRO A 432 24.71 -38.21 -13.40
CA PRO A 432 25.69 -38.25 -12.31
C PRO A 432 25.44 -37.16 -11.25
N VAL A 433 25.75 -37.46 -10.00
CA VAL A 433 25.75 -36.52 -8.86
C VAL A 433 27.13 -36.52 -8.23
N PHE A 434 27.78 -35.36 -8.14
CA PHE A 434 29.08 -35.24 -7.50
C PHE A 434 28.90 -35.19 -5.98
N ALA A 435 28.99 -36.35 -5.32
CA ALA A 435 28.77 -36.49 -3.89
C ALA A 435 30.08 -36.69 -3.11
N ASP A 436 30.30 -35.88 -2.07
CA ASP A 436 31.43 -35.99 -1.15
C ASP A 436 30.95 -35.77 0.29
N ARG A 437 31.37 -36.66 1.21
CA ARG A 437 30.95 -36.66 2.63
C ARG A 437 29.42 -36.58 2.80
N CYS A 438 28.68 -37.50 2.16
CA CYS A 438 27.23 -37.54 2.22
C CYS A 438 26.70 -38.69 3.10
N PRO A 439 26.63 -38.54 4.45
CA PRO A 439 26.14 -39.60 5.32
C PRO A 439 24.69 -39.97 5.00
N GLY A 440 24.38 -41.27 5.08
CA GLY A 440 23.06 -41.82 4.74
C GLY A 440 22.85 -42.12 3.25
N LEU A 441 23.63 -41.54 2.32
CA LEU A 441 23.45 -41.71 0.87
C LEU A 441 23.53 -43.18 0.43
N ARG A 442 24.56 -43.91 0.86
CA ARG A 442 24.74 -45.33 0.51
C ARG A 442 23.60 -46.21 1.04
N SER A 443 23.06 -45.88 2.22
CA SER A 443 21.92 -46.57 2.81
C SER A 443 20.62 -46.26 2.04
N ALA A 444 20.41 -45.00 1.67
CA ALA A 444 19.27 -44.60 0.84
C ALA A 444 19.30 -45.31 -0.53
N LEU A 445 20.48 -45.43 -1.15
CA LEU A 445 20.66 -46.10 -2.43
C LEU A 445 20.51 -47.63 -2.34
N SER A 446 20.88 -48.26 -1.23
CA SER A 446 20.69 -49.71 -1.07
C SER A 446 19.21 -50.08 -0.88
N GLN A 447 18.43 -49.16 -0.31
CA GLN A 447 16.98 -49.28 -0.18
C GLN A 447 16.22 -48.94 -1.48
N ALA A 448 16.87 -48.26 -2.42
CA ALA A 448 16.29 -47.92 -3.71
C ALA A 448 16.47 -49.07 -4.72
N GLU A 449 15.36 -49.64 -5.19
CA GLU A 449 15.35 -50.65 -6.25
C GLU A 449 15.29 -50.01 -7.64
N GLY A 450 15.97 -50.61 -8.62
CA GLY A 450 15.89 -50.24 -10.03
C GLY A 450 17.26 -49.95 -10.70
N PRO A 451 17.28 -49.83 -12.04
CA PRO A 451 18.51 -49.62 -12.81
C PRO A 451 19.20 -48.30 -12.45
N ASP A 452 18.44 -47.21 -12.27
CA ASP A 452 18.99 -45.89 -11.94
C ASP A 452 19.76 -45.89 -10.61
N ALA A 453 19.25 -46.59 -9.59
CA ALA A 453 19.91 -46.71 -8.29
C ALA A 453 21.18 -47.59 -8.37
N ALA A 454 21.20 -48.60 -9.24
CA ALA A 454 22.41 -49.38 -9.50
C ALA A 454 23.48 -48.55 -10.20
N GLU A 455 23.11 -47.83 -11.27
CA GLU A 455 24.00 -46.94 -12.00
C GLU A 455 24.59 -45.85 -11.10
N PHE A 456 23.76 -45.23 -10.26
CA PHE A 456 24.23 -44.21 -9.32
C PHE A 456 25.23 -44.79 -8.31
N ARG A 457 25.01 -46.00 -7.79
CA ARG A 457 26.00 -46.67 -6.92
C ARG A 457 27.33 -46.92 -7.63
N THR A 458 27.29 -47.45 -8.85
CA THR A 458 28.50 -47.71 -9.66
C THR A 458 29.28 -46.42 -9.96
N PHE A 459 28.58 -45.32 -10.25
CA PHE A 459 29.19 -44.01 -10.42
C PHE A 459 29.89 -43.54 -9.14
N LEU A 460 29.23 -43.64 -7.98
CA LEU A 460 29.81 -43.22 -6.70
C LEU A 460 31.06 -44.03 -6.33
N ASP A 461 31.05 -45.35 -6.55
CA ASP A 461 32.22 -46.20 -6.27
C ASP A 461 33.40 -45.83 -7.17
N SER A 462 33.13 -45.55 -8.46
CA SER A 462 34.16 -45.11 -9.41
C SER A 462 34.71 -43.72 -9.05
N PHE A 463 33.83 -42.81 -8.61
CA PHE A 463 34.20 -41.46 -8.20
C PHE A 463 35.03 -41.45 -6.91
N ASP A 464 34.63 -42.24 -5.90
CA ASP A 464 35.38 -42.40 -4.65
C ASP A 464 36.77 -42.99 -4.91
N ALA A 465 36.88 -43.99 -5.80
CA ALA A 465 38.17 -44.55 -6.20
C ALA A 465 39.06 -43.51 -6.89
N ALA A 466 38.50 -42.67 -7.76
CA ALA A 466 39.22 -41.58 -8.40
C ALA A 466 39.69 -40.51 -7.40
N LEU A 467 38.83 -40.13 -6.44
CA LEU A 467 39.20 -39.21 -5.35
C LEU A 467 40.30 -39.79 -4.47
N ALA A 468 40.24 -41.08 -4.14
CA ALA A 468 41.28 -41.76 -3.36
C ALA A 468 42.62 -41.81 -4.11
N ALA A 469 42.61 -42.07 -5.42
CA ALA A 469 43.82 -42.07 -6.26
C ALA A 469 44.44 -40.67 -6.43
N GLY A 470 43.62 -39.61 -6.39
CA GLY A 470 44.05 -38.21 -6.51
C GLY A 470 44.52 -37.54 -5.21
N ARG A 471 44.23 -38.11 -4.04
CA ARG A 471 44.64 -37.56 -2.73
C ARG A 471 46.15 -37.75 -2.46
N LYS A 472 46.99 -36.95 -3.12
CA LYS A 472 48.34 -36.60 -2.64
C LYS A 472 48.29 -35.25 -1.91
N GLY A 473 47.93 -35.28 -0.63
CA GLY A 473 47.88 -34.08 0.23
C GLY A 473 46.47 -33.68 0.66
N SER A 474 46.34 -33.10 1.86
CA SER A 474 45.06 -32.70 2.45
C SER A 474 44.61 -31.34 1.94
N THR A 475 43.53 -31.31 1.16
CA THR A 475 42.56 -30.21 1.10
C THR A 475 41.22 -30.76 0.63
#